data_AF-A0A2G1X5P0-F1
#
_entry.id   AF-A0A2G1X5P0-F1
#
_cell.length_a   1.000
_cell.length_b   1.000
_cell.length_c   1.000
_cell.angle_alpha   90.00
_cell.angle_beta   90.00
_cell.angle_gamma   90.00
#
_symmetry.space_group_name_H-M   'P 1'
#
loop_
_entity.id
_entity.type
_entity.pdbx_description
1 polymer ?
#
loop_
_entity_poly.entity_id
_entity_poly.type
_entity_poly.pdbx_seq_one_letter_code
_entity_poly.pdbx_strand_id
1 'polypeptide(L)' 'MARGDPDAEPPRIGASVVDESLSTVGRVVDVFGPVDQPYVAVTPGDGVGLADLVGGKLYAR' A
#
# COMPACT_ATOMS: atom_id res chain seq x y z
N MET A 1 3.00 -1.34 7.17
CA MET A 1 2.87 0.08 6.80
C MET A 1 3.83 0.35 5.66
N ALA A 2 3.37 0.97 4.57
CA ALA A 2 4.17 1.32 3.41
C ALA A 2 4.41 2.84 3.35
N ARG A 3 5.42 3.28 2.61
CA ARG A 3 5.78 4.70 2.44
C ARG A 3 5.43 5.15 1.03
N GLY A 4 4.77 6.31 0.90
CA GLY A 4 4.41 6.92 -0.38
C GLY A 4 5.62 7.52 -1.12
N ASP A 5 5.45 7.73 -2.42
CA ASP A 5 6.40 8.44 -3.29
C ASP A 5 6.15 9.95 -3.16
N PRO A 6 7.19 10.80 -3.00
CA PRO A 6 7.01 12.22 -2.74
C PRO A 6 6.36 13.02 -3.86
N ASP A 7 6.44 12.57 -5.10
CA ASP A 7 5.84 13.26 -6.26
C ASP A 7 4.50 12.64 -6.69
N ALA A 8 4.01 11.64 -5.95
CA ALA A 8 2.76 10.94 -6.27
C ALA A 8 1.61 11.41 -5.36
N GLU A 9 0.43 11.56 -5.97
CA GLU A 9 -0.80 11.83 -5.24
C GLU A 9 -1.06 10.68 -4.22
N PRO A 10 -1.38 11.00 -2.95
CA PRO A 10 -1.66 9.98 -1.95
C PRO A 10 -2.78 9.03 -2.40
N PRO A 11 -2.63 7.71 -2.19
CA PRO A 11 -3.64 6.76 -2.59
C PRO A 11 -4.93 6.97 -1.80
N ARG A 12 -6.07 6.77 -2.47
CA ARG A 12 -7.37 6.90 -1.80
C ARG A 12 -7.60 5.73 -0.85
N ILE A 13 -8.23 6.02 0.28
CA ILE A 13 -8.73 4.97 1.17
C ILE A 13 -9.62 4.05 0.36
N GLY A 14 -9.33 2.75 0.45
CA GLY A 14 -10.03 1.73 -0.27
C GLY A 14 -9.48 1.38 -1.64
N ALA A 15 -8.38 1.98 -2.08
CA ALA A 15 -7.65 1.60 -3.29
C ALA A 15 -7.13 0.16 -3.19
N SER A 16 -7.13 -0.56 -4.32
CA SER A 16 -6.55 -1.91 -4.38
C SER A 16 -5.03 -1.80 -4.35
N VAL A 17 -4.39 -2.65 -3.55
CA VAL A 17 -2.93 -2.73 -3.48
C VAL A 17 -2.49 -3.96 -4.25
N VAL A 18 -1.51 -3.76 -5.13
CA VAL A 18 -0.88 -4.82 -5.91
C VAL A 18 0.62 -4.90 -5.64
N ASP A 19 1.18 -6.08 -5.82
CA ASP A 19 2.63 -6.30 -5.81
C ASP A 19 3.26 -6.03 -7.20
N GLU A 20 4.56 -6.32 -7.34
CA GLU A 20 5.30 -6.17 -8.60
C GLU A 20 4.80 -7.08 -9.74
N SER A 21 4.14 -8.19 -9.42
CA SER A 21 3.52 -9.09 -10.39
C SER A 21 2.14 -8.60 -10.84
N LEU A 22 1.69 -7.44 -10.32
CA LEU A 22 0.35 -6.89 -10.48
C LEU A 22 -0.75 -7.77 -9.85
N SER A 23 -0.37 -8.64 -8.92
CA SER A 23 -1.31 -9.46 -8.15
C SER A 23 -1.92 -8.62 -7.02
N THR A 24 -3.24 -8.69 -6.85
CA THR A 24 -3.91 -7.96 -5.76
C THR A 24 -3.57 -8.62 -4.42
N VAL A 25 -2.93 -7.84 -3.54
CA VAL A 25 -2.45 -8.31 -2.23
C VAL A 25 -3.22 -7.72 -1.06
N GLY A 26 -4.06 -6.71 -1.30
CA GLY A 26 -4.85 -6.09 -0.24
C GLY A 26 -5.51 -4.79 -0.63
N ARG A 27 -5.83 -3.99 0.39
CA ARG A 27 -6.54 -2.71 0.22
C ARG A 27 -6.01 -1.66 1.20
N VAL A 28 -5.94 -0.41 0.77
CA VAL A 28 -5.61 0.73 1.64
C VAL A 28 -6.73 0.97 2.64
N VAL A 29 -6.40 1.06 3.91
CA VAL A 29 -7.36 1.34 4.99
C VAL A 29 -7.11 2.68 5.70
N ASP A 30 -5.89 3.22 5.62
CA ASP A 30 -5.56 4.51 6.22
C ASP A 30 -4.35 5.16 5.53
N VAL A 31 -4.29 6.50 5.59
CA VAL A 31 -3.20 7.33 5.05
C VAL A 31 -2.89 8.43 6.06
N PHE A 32 -1.66 8.47 6.56
CA PHE A 32 -1.26 9.39 7.64
C PHE A 32 0.20 9.82 7.53
N GLY A 33 0.59 10.87 8.25
CA GLY A 33 1.96 11.38 8.27
C GLY A 33 2.18 12.57 7.34
N PRO A 34 3.45 12.86 6.97
CA PRO A 34 3.80 14.04 6.18
C PRO A 34 3.11 14.04 4.82
N VAL A 35 2.57 15.19 4.41
CA VAL A 35 1.83 15.30 3.13
C VAL A 35 2.72 15.05 1.92
N ASP A 36 4.01 15.38 2.03
CA ASP A 36 5.00 15.14 0.97
C ASP A 36 5.46 13.68 0.93
N GLN A 37 5.17 12.85 1.95
CA GLN A 37 5.56 11.44 1.93
C GLN A 37 4.73 10.63 2.93
N PRO A 38 3.44 10.41 2.63
CA PRO A 38 2.53 9.80 3.58
C PRO A 38 2.87 8.33 3.82
N TYR A 39 2.57 7.87 5.02
CA TYR A 39 2.50 6.46 5.35
C TYR A 39 1.12 5.91 5.01
N VAL A 40 1.08 4.68 4.49
CA VAL A 40 -0.14 4.01 4.06
C VAL A 40 -0.31 2.70 4.84
N ALA A 41 -1.46 2.52 5.47
CA ALA A 41 -1.86 1.25 6.07
C ALA A 41 -2.63 0.41 5.05
N VAL A 42 -2.24 -0.86 4.94
CA VAL A 42 -2.82 -1.82 4.02
C VAL A 42 -3.30 -3.03 4.82
N THR A 43 -4.53 -3.44 4.58
CA THR A 43 -5.04 -4.73 5.06
C THR A 43 -4.78 -5.79 3.99
N PRO A 44 -4.07 -6.88 4.31
CA PRO A 44 -3.84 -7.98 3.37
C PRO A 44 -5.16 -8.63 2.96
N GLY A 45 -5.22 -9.13 1.73
CA GLY A 45 -6.30 -10.01 1.28
C GLY A 45 -6.22 -11.39 1.93
N ASP A 46 -7.29 -12.17 1.80
CA ASP A 46 -7.35 -13.55 2.31
C ASP A 46 -6.23 -14.41 1.68
N GLY A 47 -5.49 -15.13 2.53
CA GLY A 47 -4.39 -15.99 2.09
C GLY A 47 -3.05 -15.28 1.81
N VAL A 48 -2.99 -13.95 1.98
CA VAL A 48 -1.74 -13.19 1.85
C VAL A 48 -1.02 -13.12 3.19
N GLY A 49 0.18 -13.72 3.26
CA GLY A 49 1.04 -13.63 4.43
C GLY A 49 1.63 -12.23 4.59
N LEU A 50 1.46 -11.61 5.75
CA LEU A 50 2.06 -10.30 6.05
C LEU A 50 3.58 -10.28 5.87
N ALA A 51 4.24 -11.38 6.19
CA ALA A 51 5.69 -11.54 6.05
C ALA A 51 6.14 -11.42 4.59
N ASP A 52 5.31 -11.85 3.64
CA ASP A 52 5.62 -11.82 2.20
C ASP A 52 5.58 -10.39 1.64
N LEU A 53 4.93 -9.46 2.34
CA LEU A 53 4.78 -8.06 1.93
C LEU A 53 5.86 -7.14 2.54
N VAL A 54 6.63 -7.62 3.53
CA VAL A 54 7.64 -6.79 4.22
C VAL A 54 8.84 -6.58 3.30
N GLY A 55 9.19 -5.31 3.06
CA GLY A 55 10.35 -4.94 2.25
C GLY A 55 10.11 -4.93 0.73
N GLY A 56 8.95 -5.40 0.27
CA GLY A 56 8.53 -5.34 -1.13
C GLY A 56 7.96 -3.97 -1.52
N LYS A 57 8.02 -3.65 -2.81
CA LYS A 57 7.33 -2.48 -3.37
C LYS A 57 5.85 -2.82 -3.59
N LEU A 58 4.98 -1.96 -3.10
CA LEU A 58 3.54 -2.08 -3.25
C LEU A 58 3.01 -0.89 -4.05
N TYR A 59 2.09 -1.15 -4.97
CA TYR A 59 1.49 -0.15 -5.82
C TYR A 59 0.00 -0.06 -5.51
N ALA A 60 -0.52 1.15 -5.34
CA ALA A 60 -1.95 1.39 -5.17
C ALA A 60 -2.57 1.82 -6.51
N ARG A 61 -3.76 1.29 -6.82
CA ARG A 61 -4.56 1.65 -8.00
C ARG A 61 -5.96 2.10 -7.60
#